data_AF-A0A0S7Z836-F1
#
_entry.id   AF-A0A0S7Z836-F1
#
_cell.length_a   1.000
_cell.length_b   1.000
_cell.length_c   1.000
_cell.angle_alpha   90.00
_cell.angle_beta   90.00
_cell.angle_gamma   90.00
#
_symmetry.space_group_name_H-M   'P 1'
#
loop_
_entity.id
_entity.type
_entity.pdbx_description
1 polymer ?
#
loop_
_entity_poly.entity_id
_entity_poly.type
_entity_poly.pdbx_seq_one_letter_code
_entity_poly.pdbx_strand_id
1 'polypeptide(L)'
;MEEEKWEEAIKEDELKENVPISVKIGKKTVLLVRSDNRIHAIAGKCPHYGALLQNGLLLDHVLTCPWHNARFDITSGKMKSPPAADDLALYEVKVEDGIVYVRKAAGVAPSEKDEDREKHARKGERIFLIVGAGAAGSSAAVTLRKEGFDGRVIMLTEEGEFPYDRPNLSKDYLTGEVKREWMILKPEEFYRDLEIEVLRNYKVIGVDVNERKITFAHETQMKYDRLLVATGGIPRTPPISGTEFDGFFLLRSFADAEDILSRLDRTKRVVIIGAGFIGLESASALRKRDIEVHLVAPGCIFPFRGHSRRDKEERINGQNIAFRPERYRGRYDHCRHRNSTGSWISGGERTCGNGSDSRERVPADRKRKRLCGR
;
A
#
# COMPACT_ATOMS: atom_id res chain seq x y z
N MET A 1 -27.00 1.46 26.18
CA MET A 1 -25.63 1.95 25.92
C MET A 1 -25.02 2.18 27.28
N GLU A 2 -24.00 1.42 27.67
CA GLU A 2 -23.19 1.81 28.83
C GLU A 2 -22.51 3.13 28.46
N GLU A 3 -22.79 4.20 29.20
CA GLU A 3 -21.95 5.39 29.17
C GLU A 3 -20.56 4.94 29.61
N GLU A 4 -19.58 4.91 28.68
CA GLU A 4 -18.21 4.55 29.05
C GLU A 4 -17.75 5.51 30.16
N LYS A 5 -17.23 4.97 31.26
CA LYS A 5 -16.84 5.75 32.44
C LYS A 5 -15.54 6.49 32.16
N TRP A 6 -15.29 7.61 32.86
CA TRP A 6 -13.96 8.21 32.89
C TRP A 6 -12.97 7.26 33.59
N GLU A 7 -11.87 6.96 32.92
CA GLU A 7 -10.82 6.07 33.41
C GLU A 7 -9.51 6.85 33.58
N GLU A 8 -8.83 6.61 34.69
CA GLU A 8 -7.52 7.19 34.98
C GLU A 8 -6.49 6.66 33.98
N ALA A 9 -5.68 7.56 33.41
CA ALA A 9 -4.76 7.22 32.34
C ALA A 9 -3.29 7.35 32.77
N ILE A 10 -2.87 8.54 33.20
CA ILE A 10 -1.50 8.85 33.62
C ILE A 10 -1.48 10.17 34.40
N LYS A 11 -0.41 10.44 35.15
CA LYS A 11 -0.16 11.77 35.70
C LYS A 11 0.20 12.76 34.58
N GLU A 12 -0.27 13.98 34.72
CA GLU A 12 -0.12 15.02 33.72
C GLU A 12 1.36 15.37 33.44
N ASP A 13 2.19 15.37 34.48
CA ASP A 13 3.62 15.72 34.43
C ASP A 13 4.48 14.68 33.69
N GLU A 14 3.98 13.46 33.52
CA GLU A 14 4.61 12.41 32.72
C GLU A 14 4.43 12.63 31.20
N LEU A 15 3.44 13.43 30.80
CA LEU A 15 3.19 13.76 29.38
C LEU A 15 4.04 14.94 28.91
N LYS A 16 5.14 14.63 28.22
CA LYS A 16 6.00 15.60 27.57
C LYS A 16 5.44 16.05 26.21
N GLU A 17 5.73 17.29 25.84
CA GLU A 17 5.31 17.88 24.57
C GLU A 17 5.82 17.06 23.38
N ASN A 18 4.90 16.72 22.47
CA ASN A 18 5.12 15.94 21.25
C ASN A 18 5.80 14.57 21.47
N VAL A 19 5.72 14.00 22.67
CA VAL A 19 6.18 12.63 22.96
C VAL A 19 4.97 11.72 23.16
N PRO A 20 4.65 10.83 22.19
CA PRO A 20 3.52 9.94 22.33
C PRO A 20 3.75 8.87 23.41
N ILE A 21 2.77 8.67 24.30
CA ILE A 21 2.83 7.64 25.36
C ILE A 21 1.59 6.76 25.26
N SER A 22 1.75 5.43 25.19
CA SER A 22 0.59 4.54 25.30
C SER A 22 0.34 4.09 26.73
N VAL A 23 -0.93 4.09 27.11
CA VAL A 23 -1.43 3.59 28.38
C VAL A 23 -2.45 2.47 28.14
N LYS A 24 -2.69 1.65 29.16
CA LYS A 24 -3.68 0.58 29.14
C LYS A 24 -4.93 1.04 29.88
N ILE A 25 -6.05 1.06 29.16
CA ILE A 25 -7.37 1.42 29.68
C ILE A 25 -8.27 0.19 29.47
N GLY A 26 -8.51 -0.56 30.55
CA GLY A 26 -9.03 -1.92 30.47
C GLY A 26 -8.23 -2.81 29.52
N LYS A 27 -8.88 -3.35 28.48
CA LYS A 27 -8.23 -4.15 27.42
C LYS A 27 -7.69 -3.32 26.25
N LYS A 28 -8.04 -2.03 26.18
CA LYS A 28 -7.69 -1.14 25.07
C LYS A 28 -6.31 -0.51 25.32
N THR A 29 -5.61 -0.19 24.24
CA THR A 29 -4.38 0.62 24.29
C THR A 29 -4.74 2.00 23.77
N VAL A 30 -4.56 3.03 24.60
CA VAL A 30 -4.82 4.44 24.27
C VAL A 30 -3.48 5.15 24.17
N LEU A 31 -3.30 5.95 23.13
CA LEU A 31 -2.13 6.80 22.94
C LEU A 31 -2.49 8.22 23.34
N LEU A 32 -1.69 8.77 24.25
CA LEU A 32 -1.77 10.15 24.71
C LEU A 32 -0.65 10.95 24.06
N VAL A 33 -0.97 12.14 23.57
CA VAL A 33 -0.01 13.07 22.98
C VAL A 33 -0.33 14.47 23.47
N ARG A 34 0.63 15.13 24.14
CA ARG A 34 0.55 16.57 24.40
C ARG A 34 1.07 17.31 23.17
N SER A 35 0.25 18.20 22.59
CA SER A 35 0.59 19.01 21.43
C SER A 35 -0.16 20.35 21.52
N ASP A 36 0.52 21.47 21.30
CA ASP A 36 -0.08 22.82 21.33
C ASP A 36 -0.85 23.11 22.63
N ASN A 37 -0.26 22.73 23.78
CA ASN A 37 -0.87 22.84 25.11
C ASN A 37 -2.21 22.07 25.27
N ARG A 38 -2.51 21.13 24.39
CA ARG A 38 -3.67 20.23 24.50
C ARG A 38 -3.22 18.79 24.61
N ILE A 39 -4.01 17.96 25.30
CA ILE A 39 -3.79 16.52 25.37
C ILE A 39 -4.79 15.85 24.43
N HIS A 40 -4.26 15.13 23.45
CA HIS A 40 -5.02 14.32 22.52
C HIS A 40 -4.96 12.85 22.95
N ALA A 41 -6.08 12.15 22.81
CA ALA A 41 -6.16 10.73 23.10
C ALA A 41 -6.81 9.96 21.94
N ILE A 42 -6.08 9.00 21.39
CA ILE A 42 -6.47 8.20 20.24
C ILE A 42 -6.16 6.72 20.47
N ALA A 43 -6.72 5.81 19.68
CA ALA A 43 -6.34 4.40 19.72
C ALA A 43 -4.82 4.24 19.51
N GLY A 44 -4.13 3.53 20.42
CA GLY A 44 -2.67 3.44 20.40
C GLY A 44 -2.09 2.30 19.58
N LYS A 45 -2.94 1.54 18.87
CA LYS A 45 -2.53 0.51 17.91
C LYS A 45 -2.97 0.91 16.51
N CYS A 46 -2.06 0.77 15.54
CA CYS A 46 -2.39 0.96 14.14
C CYS A 46 -3.45 -0.08 13.71
N PRO A 47 -4.57 0.31 13.07
CA PRO A 47 -5.62 -0.62 12.64
C PRO A 47 -5.19 -1.51 11.47
N HIS A 48 -3.97 -1.34 10.92
CA HIS A 48 -3.40 -2.21 9.91
C HIS A 48 -2.92 -3.55 10.51
N TYR A 49 -1.79 -3.57 11.22
CA TYR A 49 -1.25 -4.79 11.87
C TYR A 49 -1.01 -4.64 13.37
N GLY A 50 -1.64 -3.66 14.01
CA GLY A 50 -1.58 -3.52 15.47
C GLY A 50 -0.28 -2.93 16.02
N ALA A 51 0.56 -2.33 15.15
CA ALA A 51 1.77 -1.62 15.55
C ALA A 51 1.49 -0.64 16.69
N LEU A 52 2.32 -0.63 17.73
CA LEU A 52 2.21 0.34 18.82
C LEU A 52 2.61 1.72 18.31
N LEU A 53 1.65 2.63 18.25
CA LEU A 53 1.81 3.95 17.65
C LEU A 53 2.68 4.89 18.49
N GLN A 54 2.93 4.57 19.76
CA GLN A 54 3.91 5.30 20.58
C GLN A 54 5.33 5.26 20.00
N ASN A 55 5.65 4.22 19.22
CA ASN A 55 6.96 4.09 18.57
C ASN A 55 6.99 4.81 17.21
N GLY A 56 5.89 5.48 16.82
CA GLY A 56 5.75 6.19 15.56
C GLY A 56 6.44 7.55 15.56
N LEU A 57 6.58 8.12 14.37
CA LEU A 57 7.10 9.47 14.18
C LEU A 57 5.95 10.48 14.21
N LEU A 58 5.97 11.41 15.15
CA LEU A 58 5.06 12.54 15.18
C LEU A 58 5.74 13.78 14.58
N LEU A 59 5.08 14.38 13.58
CA LEU A 59 5.45 15.69 13.05
C LEU A 59 4.18 16.53 12.97
N ASP A 60 4.19 17.68 13.64
CA ASP A 60 2.99 18.49 13.88
C ASP A 60 1.88 17.63 14.49
N HIS A 61 0.70 17.60 13.87
CA HIS A 61 -0.42 16.73 14.28
C HIS A 61 -0.50 15.42 13.51
N VAL A 62 0.54 15.04 12.76
CA VAL A 62 0.52 13.85 11.90
C VAL A 62 1.42 12.77 12.49
N LEU A 63 0.78 11.71 12.99
CA LEU A 63 1.45 10.53 13.52
C LEU A 63 1.65 9.49 12.42
N THR A 64 2.90 9.09 12.21
CA THR A 64 3.30 8.08 11.23
C THR A 64 3.59 6.75 11.93
N CYS A 65 2.85 5.71 11.56
CA CYS A 65 3.02 4.36 12.05
C CYS A 65 4.44 3.83 11.74
N PRO A 66 5.13 3.21 12.73
CA PRO A 66 6.53 2.80 12.57
C PRO A 66 6.75 1.58 11.67
N TRP A 67 5.70 0.82 11.35
CA TRP A 67 5.84 -0.40 10.54
C TRP A 67 5.67 -0.12 9.05
N HIS A 68 4.55 0.50 8.67
CA HIS A 68 4.18 0.66 7.26
C HIS A 68 3.83 2.09 6.85
N ASN A 69 4.15 3.09 7.70
CA ASN A 69 3.98 4.51 7.42
C ASN A 69 2.53 4.97 7.14
N ALA A 70 1.53 4.23 7.63
CA ALA A 70 0.17 4.75 7.71
C ALA A 70 0.19 6.03 8.56
N ARG A 71 -0.49 7.09 8.10
CA ARG A 71 -0.49 8.39 8.77
C ARG A 71 -1.85 8.74 9.31
N PHE A 72 -1.89 9.31 10.51
CA PHE A 72 -3.11 9.68 11.22
C PHE A 72 -2.99 11.07 11.78
N ASP A 73 -4.11 11.77 11.83
CA ASP A 73 -4.28 13.03 12.52
C ASP A 73 -4.52 12.79 14.01
N ILE A 74 -3.67 13.30 14.90
CA ILE A 74 -3.83 13.06 16.33
C ILE A 74 -5.03 13.81 16.93
N THR A 75 -5.51 14.86 16.27
CA THR A 75 -6.62 15.69 16.78
C THR A 75 -7.98 15.09 16.47
N SER A 76 -8.09 14.40 15.33
CA SER A 76 -9.36 13.86 14.83
C SER A 76 -9.36 12.34 14.65
N GLY A 77 -8.23 11.67 14.84
CA GLY A 77 -8.07 10.23 14.59
C GLY A 77 -8.09 9.85 13.11
N LYS A 78 -8.40 10.78 12.21
CA LYS A 78 -8.58 10.50 10.77
C LYS A 78 -7.29 10.00 10.13
N MET A 79 -7.38 8.93 9.36
CA MET A 79 -6.32 8.46 8.51
C MET A 79 -6.05 9.48 7.40
N LYS A 80 -4.82 9.99 7.35
CA LYS A 80 -4.33 10.91 6.33
C LYS A 80 -3.70 10.18 5.15
N SER A 81 -3.10 9.01 5.38
CA SER A 81 -2.59 8.20 4.27
C SER A 81 -2.58 6.70 4.58
N PRO A 82 -2.77 5.85 3.54
CA PRO A 82 -2.65 4.39 3.64
C PRO A 82 -1.26 3.95 4.16
N PRO A 83 -1.07 2.67 4.53
CA PRO A 83 -1.90 1.50 4.23
C PRO A 83 -2.92 1.09 5.29
N ALA A 84 -3.13 1.89 6.34
CA ALA A 84 -4.27 1.63 7.22
C ALA A 84 -5.58 1.66 6.42
N ALA A 85 -6.57 0.87 6.87
CA ALA A 85 -7.89 0.83 6.24
C ALA A 85 -8.94 1.63 7.04
N ASP A 86 -8.61 2.03 8.27
CA ASP A 86 -9.52 2.73 9.18
C ASP A 86 -8.88 3.95 9.81
N ASP A 87 -9.75 4.82 10.31
CA ASP A 87 -9.42 5.90 11.23
C ASP A 87 -9.17 5.33 12.65
N LEU A 88 -8.47 6.09 13.50
CA LEU A 88 -8.26 5.74 14.91
C LEU A 88 -9.47 6.16 15.75
N ALA A 89 -9.86 5.31 16.71
CA ALA A 89 -10.87 5.70 17.69
C ALA A 89 -10.39 6.90 18.52
N LEU A 90 -11.28 7.87 18.73
CA LEU A 90 -11.03 9.04 19.55
C LEU A 90 -11.45 8.81 21.01
N TYR A 91 -10.73 9.45 21.92
CA TYR A 91 -11.03 9.49 23.34
C TYR A 91 -11.10 10.95 23.78
N GLU A 92 -12.13 11.26 24.56
CA GLU A 92 -12.20 12.51 25.30
C GLU A 92 -11.17 12.50 26.42
N VAL A 93 -10.64 13.68 26.73
CA VAL A 93 -9.63 13.87 27.78
C VAL A 93 -10.11 14.93 28.74
N LYS A 94 -9.92 14.69 30.04
CA LYS A 94 -9.99 15.73 31.07
C LYS A 94 -8.79 15.61 32.00
N VAL A 95 -8.45 16.71 32.66
CA VAL A 95 -7.39 16.74 33.67
C VAL A 95 -8.00 17.23 34.98
N GLU A 96 -7.87 16.43 36.03
CA GLU A 96 -8.34 16.74 37.38
C GLU A 96 -7.21 16.42 38.36
N ASP A 97 -6.87 17.37 39.24
CA ASP A 97 -5.83 17.21 40.27
C ASP A 97 -4.47 16.68 39.74
N GLY A 98 -4.07 17.13 38.53
CA GLY A 98 -2.83 16.72 37.87
C GLY A 98 -2.85 15.29 37.30
N ILE A 99 -4.03 14.68 37.20
CA ILE A 99 -4.24 13.35 36.64
C ILE A 99 -5.05 13.48 35.35
N VAL A 100 -4.58 12.80 34.31
CA VAL A 100 -5.25 12.72 33.01
C VAL A 100 -6.24 11.56 33.05
N TYR A 101 -7.49 11.84 32.73
CA TYR A 101 -8.56 10.86 32.56
C TYR A 101 -8.98 10.80 31.11
N VAL A 102 -9.31 9.60 30.64
CA VAL A 102 -9.85 9.40 29.30
C VAL A 102 -11.17 8.64 29.32
N ARG A 103 -11.96 8.86 28.27
CA ARG A 103 -13.20 8.12 27.99
C ARG A 103 -13.33 7.99 26.48
N LYS A 104 -13.80 6.86 25.95
CA LYS A 104 -14.05 6.77 24.50
C LYS A 104 -15.09 7.80 24.09
N ALA A 105 -14.79 8.61 23.08
CA ALA A 105 -15.75 9.55 22.56
C ALA A 105 -16.99 8.79 22.06
N ALA A 106 -18.19 9.30 22.38
CA ALA A 106 -19.39 8.91 21.63
C ALA A 106 -19.11 9.19 20.15
N GLY A 107 -19.58 8.30 19.26
CA GLY A 107 -19.14 8.21 17.85
C GLY A 107 -18.88 9.56 17.18
N VAL A 108 -17.85 9.59 16.31
CA VAL A 108 -17.34 10.77 15.59
C VAL A 108 -18.46 11.77 15.34
N ALA A 109 -18.33 12.97 15.92
CA ALA A 109 -19.27 14.06 15.68
C ALA A 109 -19.53 14.17 14.17
N PRO A 110 -20.79 14.26 13.73
CA PRO A 110 -21.11 14.45 12.34
C PRO A 110 -20.28 15.63 11.82
N SER A 111 -19.52 15.40 10.76
CA SER A 111 -18.88 16.48 10.02
C SER A 111 -19.97 17.40 9.45
N GLU A 112 -19.65 18.66 9.14
CA GLU A 112 -20.59 19.59 8.48
C GLU A 112 -21.22 19.00 7.19
N LYS A 113 -20.56 18.00 6.56
CA LYS A 113 -21.09 17.26 5.41
C LYS A 113 -22.24 16.30 5.75
N ASP A 114 -22.44 15.93 7.02
CA ASP A 114 -23.47 14.99 7.46
C ASP A 114 -24.86 15.65 7.51
N GLU A 115 -24.95 16.96 7.76
CA GLU A 115 -26.22 17.71 7.75
C GLU A 115 -26.81 17.85 6.33
N ASP A 116 -25.98 17.81 5.30
CA ASP A 116 -26.42 17.76 3.90
C ASP A 116 -26.87 16.35 3.46
N ARG A 117 -26.52 15.28 4.19
CA ARG A 117 -26.90 13.89 3.87
C ARG A 117 -28.37 13.61 4.11
N GLU A 118 -28.94 14.18 5.17
CA GLU A 118 -30.35 14.00 5.51
C GLU A 118 -31.28 14.61 4.43
N LYS A 119 -30.80 15.63 3.72
CA LYS A 119 -31.56 16.34 2.67
C LYS A 119 -31.60 15.61 1.32
N HIS A 120 -30.79 14.57 1.12
CA HIS A 120 -30.70 13.84 -0.15
C HIS A 120 -31.29 12.42 -0.12
N ALA A 121 -32.03 12.06 0.94
CA ALA A 121 -32.69 10.76 1.09
C ALA A 121 -33.76 10.49 0.02
N ARG A 122 -33.32 10.08 -1.17
CA ARG A 122 -34.02 9.12 -2.02
C ARG A 122 -33.05 7.97 -2.19
N LYS A 123 -33.17 6.95 -1.31
CA LYS A 123 -32.49 5.65 -1.39
C LYS A 123 -32.37 5.25 -2.87
N GLY A 124 -31.20 5.50 -3.46
CA GLY A 124 -31.13 5.77 -4.90
C GLY A 124 -31.01 4.48 -5.69
N GLU A 125 -31.81 4.32 -6.75
CA GLU A 125 -31.66 3.22 -7.73
C GLU A 125 -30.31 3.26 -8.49
N ARG A 126 -29.51 4.33 -8.31
CA ARG A 126 -28.25 4.58 -9.00
C ARG A 126 -27.21 3.52 -8.63
N ILE A 127 -26.61 2.90 -9.64
CA ILE A 127 -25.57 1.88 -9.48
C ILE A 127 -24.19 2.49 -9.74
N PHE A 128 -23.35 2.51 -8.71
CA PHE A 128 -21.92 2.77 -8.86
C PHE A 128 -21.17 1.44 -8.89
N LEU A 129 -20.64 1.11 -10.07
CA LEU A 129 -19.91 -0.12 -10.32
C LEU A 129 -18.40 0.12 -10.24
N ILE A 130 -17.68 -0.73 -9.52
CA ILE A 130 -16.23 -0.68 -9.35
C ILE A 130 -15.66 -1.99 -9.86
N VAL A 131 -14.90 -1.95 -10.95
CA VAL A 131 -14.23 -3.12 -11.53
C VAL A 131 -12.83 -3.23 -10.95
N GLY A 132 -12.65 -4.16 -10.01
CA GLY A 132 -11.40 -4.43 -9.31
C GLY A 132 -11.52 -4.18 -7.81
N ALA A 133 -11.27 -5.21 -7.01
CA ALA A 133 -11.32 -5.16 -5.53
C ALA A 133 -9.92 -5.07 -4.88
N GLY A 134 -8.97 -4.44 -5.57
CA GLY A 134 -7.67 -4.06 -4.99
C GLY A 134 -7.78 -2.81 -4.11
N ALA A 135 -6.63 -2.30 -3.64
CA ALA A 135 -6.58 -1.11 -2.78
C ALA A 135 -7.37 0.09 -3.34
N ALA A 136 -7.28 0.33 -4.65
CA ALA A 136 -8.00 1.43 -5.30
C ALA A 136 -9.52 1.25 -5.24
N GLY A 137 -10.04 0.07 -5.59
CA GLY A 137 -11.48 -0.19 -5.58
C GLY A 137 -12.07 -0.26 -4.17
N SER A 138 -11.37 -0.92 -3.25
CA SER A 138 -11.77 -1.00 -1.84
C SER A 138 -11.83 0.40 -1.20
N SER A 139 -10.80 1.23 -1.42
CA SER A 139 -10.81 2.62 -0.94
C SER A 139 -11.96 3.41 -1.56
N ALA A 140 -12.20 3.28 -2.87
CA ALA A 140 -13.28 4.00 -3.54
C ALA A 140 -14.66 3.61 -3.01
N ALA A 141 -14.92 2.31 -2.81
CA ALA A 141 -16.20 1.82 -2.30
C ALA A 141 -16.50 2.38 -0.89
N VAL A 142 -15.50 2.35 0.00
CA VAL A 142 -15.63 2.91 1.35
C VAL A 142 -15.77 4.43 1.30
N THR A 143 -15.01 5.12 0.46
CA THR A 143 -15.10 6.57 0.32
C THR A 143 -16.46 7.02 -0.23
N LEU A 144 -17.06 6.29 -1.17
CA LEU A 144 -18.42 6.58 -1.66
C LEU A 144 -19.41 6.61 -0.49
N ARG A 145 -19.37 5.61 0.40
CA ARG A 145 -20.21 5.59 1.60
C ARG A 145 -19.85 6.71 2.58
N LYS A 146 -18.55 6.91 2.85
CA LYS A 146 -18.07 7.99 3.74
C LYS A 146 -18.41 9.39 3.23
N GLU A 147 -18.64 9.59 1.94
CA GLU A 147 -19.04 10.88 1.35
C GLU A 147 -20.56 10.99 1.14
N GLY A 148 -21.33 10.01 1.60
CA GLY A 148 -22.80 10.05 1.58
C GLY A 148 -23.45 9.58 0.28
N PHE A 149 -22.75 8.84 -0.58
CA PHE A 149 -23.41 8.18 -1.71
C PHE A 149 -24.40 7.13 -1.19
N ASP A 150 -25.67 7.31 -1.54
CA ASP A 150 -26.83 6.57 -1.04
C ASP A 150 -27.38 5.54 -2.03
N GLY A 151 -26.75 5.41 -3.20
CA GLY A 151 -27.11 4.43 -4.23
C GLY A 151 -26.48 3.06 -3.99
N ARG A 152 -26.72 2.12 -4.90
CA ARG A 152 -26.13 0.77 -4.86
C ARG A 152 -24.64 0.82 -5.24
N VAL A 153 -23.76 0.28 -4.40
CA VAL A 153 -22.31 0.19 -4.67
C VAL A 153 -21.94 -1.27 -4.87
N ILE A 154 -21.42 -1.60 -6.05
CA ILE A 154 -21.02 -2.96 -6.40
C ILE A 154 -19.53 -2.95 -6.75
N MET A 155 -18.75 -3.73 -6.02
CA MET A 155 -17.33 -3.97 -6.26
C MET A 155 -17.13 -5.37 -6.81
N LEU A 156 -16.48 -5.48 -7.97
CA LEU A 156 -16.24 -6.72 -8.68
C LEU A 156 -14.78 -7.16 -8.54
N THR A 157 -14.55 -8.46 -8.42
CA THR A 157 -13.22 -9.06 -8.51
C THR A 157 -13.25 -10.38 -9.25
N GLU A 158 -12.22 -10.63 -10.06
CA GLU A 158 -12.04 -11.94 -10.72
C GLU A 158 -11.54 -13.01 -9.74
N GLU A 159 -10.98 -12.62 -8.60
CA GLU A 159 -10.51 -13.54 -7.56
C GLU A 159 -11.65 -13.99 -6.64
N GLY A 160 -11.47 -15.14 -5.98
CA GLY A 160 -12.43 -15.71 -5.04
C GLY A 160 -12.47 -15.05 -3.66
N GLU A 161 -11.63 -14.04 -3.42
CA GLU A 161 -11.41 -13.45 -2.10
C GLU A 161 -11.97 -12.04 -1.95
N PHE A 162 -12.26 -11.65 -0.71
CA PHE A 162 -12.45 -10.24 -0.35
C PHE A 162 -11.13 -9.46 -0.49
N PRO A 163 -11.17 -8.11 -0.55
CA PRO A 163 -9.95 -7.29 -0.61
C PRO A 163 -8.95 -7.65 0.48
N TYR A 164 -7.68 -7.79 0.08
CA TYR A 164 -6.61 -8.30 0.93
C TYR A 164 -5.28 -7.56 0.70
N ASP A 165 -4.33 -7.71 1.63
CA ASP A 165 -3.02 -7.05 1.65
C ASP A 165 -2.04 -7.66 0.63
N ARG A 166 -2.21 -7.32 -0.66
CA ARG A 166 -1.29 -7.75 -1.73
C ARG A 166 0.19 -7.43 -1.47
N PRO A 167 0.58 -6.27 -0.90
CA PRO A 167 1.96 -6.00 -0.53
C PRO A 167 2.64 -7.06 0.35
N ASN A 168 1.87 -7.79 1.16
CA ASN A 168 2.41 -8.82 2.04
C ASN A 168 2.65 -10.16 1.29
N LEU A 169 2.12 -10.35 0.07
CA LEU A 169 2.39 -11.53 -0.78
C LEU A 169 3.88 -11.74 -1.08
N SER A 170 4.68 -10.65 -1.19
CA SER A 170 6.14 -10.71 -1.40
C SER A 170 6.95 -10.67 -0.11
N LYS A 171 6.30 -10.59 1.06
CA LYS A 171 6.92 -10.42 2.37
C LYS A 171 6.66 -11.64 3.25
N ASP A 172 5.97 -11.45 4.37
CA ASP A 172 5.77 -12.49 5.39
C ASP A 172 4.85 -13.60 4.88
N TYR A 173 3.95 -13.33 3.93
CA TYR A 173 3.20 -14.40 3.28
C TYR A 173 4.10 -15.41 2.56
N LEU A 174 5.14 -14.91 1.87
CA LEU A 174 6.09 -15.77 1.15
C LEU A 174 7.09 -16.48 2.08
N THR A 175 7.11 -16.17 3.38
CA THR A 175 7.79 -17.00 4.40
C THR A 175 6.95 -18.19 4.84
N GLY A 176 5.66 -18.22 4.46
CA GLY A 176 4.71 -19.30 4.74
C GLY A 176 4.30 -19.42 6.21
N GLU A 177 4.66 -18.43 7.01
CA GLU A 177 4.29 -18.34 8.44
C GLU A 177 2.98 -17.58 8.63
N VAL A 178 2.57 -16.78 7.64
CA VAL A 178 1.36 -15.97 7.67
C VAL A 178 0.18 -16.77 7.11
N LYS A 179 -0.92 -16.79 7.85
CA LYS A 179 -2.17 -17.44 7.41
C LYS A 179 -2.93 -16.55 6.43
N ARG A 180 -3.60 -17.16 5.45
CA ARG A 180 -4.40 -16.47 4.42
C ARG A 180 -5.45 -15.55 5.03
N GLU A 181 -6.07 -15.96 6.13
CA GLU A 181 -7.17 -15.20 6.75
C GLU A 181 -6.69 -13.88 7.35
N TRP A 182 -5.42 -13.78 7.76
CA TRP A 182 -4.83 -12.57 8.34
C TRP A 182 -4.59 -11.47 7.31
N MET A 183 -4.62 -11.83 6.04
CA MET A 183 -4.34 -10.92 4.93
C MET A 183 -5.60 -10.19 4.46
N ILE A 184 -6.79 -10.67 4.82
CA ILE A 184 -8.06 -10.05 4.46
C ILE A 184 -8.16 -8.68 5.16
N LEU A 185 -8.35 -7.61 4.39
CA LEU A 185 -8.33 -6.24 4.92
C LEU A 185 -9.55 -5.95 5.81
N LYS A 186 -10.70 -6.50 5.41
CA LYS A 186 -11.99 -6.30 6.08
C LYS A 186 -12.83 -7.57 6.00
N PRO A 187 -13.49 -7.95 7.09
CA PRO A 187 -14.40 -9.09 7.08
C PRO A 187 -15.65 -8.77 6.25
N GLU A 188 -16.43 -9.80 5.88
CA GLU A 188 -17.62 -9.65 5.05
C GLU A 188 -18.67 -8.72 5.69
N GLU A 189 -18.83 -8.82 7.01
CA GLU A 189 -19.75 -8.02 7.81
C GLU A 189 -19.52 -6.52 7.61
N PHE A 190 -18.25 -6.10 7.49
CA PHE A 190 -17.91 -4.68 7.28
C PHE A 190 -18.49 -4.14 5.97
N TYR A 191 -18.41 -4.91 4.89
CA TYR A 191 -18.97 -4.49 3.60
C TYR A 191 -20.50 -4.51 3.63
N ARG A 192 -21.09 -5.53 4.25
CA ARG A 192 -22.54 -5.65 4.41
C ARG A 192 -23.11 -4.47 5.21
N ASP A 193 -22.48 -4.11 6.32
CA ASP A 193 -22.92 -3.01 7.19
C ASP A 193 -22.80 -1.64 6.50
N LEU A 194 -21.88 -1.51 5.53
CA LEU A 194 -21.75 -0.34 4.66
C LEU A 194 -22.62 -0.44 3.39
N GLU A 195 -23.45 -1.48 3.24
CA GLU A 195 -24.23 -1.74 2.02
C GLU A 195 -23.37 -1.75 0.75
N ILE A 196 -22.16 -2.32 0.82
CA ILE A 196 -21.24 -2.51 -0.32
C ILE A 196 -21.32 -3.97 -0.75
N GLU A 197 -21.73 -4.22 -1.99
CA GLU A 197 -21.75 -5.57 -2.56
C GLU A 197 -20.38 -5.93 -3.12
N VAL A 198 -19.81 -7.06 -2.69
CA VAL A 198 -18.54 -7.57 -3.23
C VAL A 198 -18.81 -8.85 -4.01
N LEU A 199 -18.86 -8.75 -5.35
CA LEU A 199 -19.05 -9.90 -6.22
C LEU A 199 -17.69 -10.50 -6.60
N ARG A 200 -17.45 -11.71 -6.11
CA ARG A 200 -16.20 -12.48 -6.28
C ARG A 200 -16.32 -13.50 -7.40
N ASN A 201 -15.21 -13.87 -8.03
CA ASN A 201 -15.19 -14.73 -9.23
C ASN A 201 -15.91 -14.13 -10.46
N TYR A 202 -16.01 -12.80 -10.55
CA TYR A 202 -16.60 -12.09 -11.70
C TYR A 202 -15.51 -11.39 -12.51
N LYS A 203 -15.09 -12.04 -13.61
CA LYS A 203 -14.17 -11.44 -14.58
C LYS A 203 -14.93 -10.60 -15.60
N VAL A 204 -14.60 -9.31 -15.67
CA VAL A 204 -15.12 -8.37 -16.68
C VAL A 204 -14.20 -8.39 -17.91
N ILE A 205 -14.78 -8.61 -19.09
CA ILE A 205 -14.05 -8.70 -20.36
C ILE A 205 -14.36 -7.55 -21.33
N GLY A 206 -15.40 -6.76 -21.05
CA GLY A 206 -15.81 -5.66 -21.91
C GLY A 206 -16.54 -4.57 -21.15
N VAL A 207 -16.39 -3.35 -21.64
CA VAL A 207 -17.13 -2.16 -21.19
C VAL A 207 -17.71 -1.49 -22.42
N ASP A 208 -19.03 -1.32 -22.43
CA ASP A 208 -19.74 -0.49 -23.40
C ASP A 208 -20.18 0.79 -22.70
N VAL A 209 -19.49 1.89 -23.03
CA VAL A 209 -19.71 3.20 -22.43
C VAL A 209 -20.97 3.89 -22.95
N ASN A 210 -21.44 3.52 -24.15
CA ASN A 210 -22.62 4.12 -24.77
C ASN A 210 -23.88 3.54 -24.12
N GLU A 211 -23.92 2.22 -23.99
CA GLU A 211 -25.03 1.51 -23.34
C GLU A 211 -24.89 1.44 -21.81
N ARG A 212 -23.76 1.92 -21.27
CA ARG A 212 -23.40 1.89 -19.84
C ARG A 212 -23.56 0.50 -19.24
N LYS A 213 -22.93 -0.47 -19.88
CA LYS A 213 -22.94 -1.88 -19.47
C LYS A 213 -21.54 -2.47 -19.47
N ILE A 214 -21.34 -3.46 -18.62
CA ILE A 214 -20.17 -4.34 -18.65
C ILE A 214 -20.57 -5.73 -19.13
N THR A 215 -19.61 -6.45 -19.68
CA THR A 215 -19.75 -7.85 -20.09
C THR A 215 -18.82 -8.72 -19.26
N PHE A 216 -19.36 -9.77 -18.67
CA PHE A 216 -18.59 -10.77 -17.93
C PHE A 216 -18.05 -11.87 -18.85
N ALA A 217 -17.02 -12.60 -18.39
CA ALA A 217 -16.42 -13.69 -19.15
C ALA A 217 -17.39 -14.84 -19.44
N HIS A 218 -18.43 -15.01 -18.62
CA HIS A 218 -19.52 -15.98 -18.83
C HIS A 218 -20.70 -15.36 -19.62
N GLU A 219 -20.42 -14.32 -20.41
CA GLU A 219 -21.31 -13.65 -21.38
C GLU A 219 -22.58 -12.98 -20.81
N THR A 220 -22.73 -12.93 -19.49
CA THR A 220 -23.76 -12.09 -18.86
C THR A 220 -23.36 -10.62 -18.88
N GLN A 221 -24.33 -9.74 -18.70
CA GLN A 221 -24.14 -8.28 -18.72
C GLN A 221 -24.72 -7.62 -17.47
N MET A 222 -24.15 -6.48 -17.08
CA MET A 222 -24.64 -5.65 -15.99
C MET A 222 -24.60 -4.17 -16.37
N LYS A 223 -25.70 -3.45 -16.14
CA LYS A 223 -25.78 -2.00 -16.34
C LYS A 223 -25.24 -1.24 -15.14
N TYR A 224 -24.76 -0.02 -15.38
CA TYR A 224 -24.29 0.89 -14.35
C TYR A 224 -24.68 2.34 -14.65
N ASP A 225 -24.72 3.19 -13.62
CA ASP A 225 -24.86 4.64 -13.79
C ASP A 225 -23.50 5.34 -13.78
N ARG A 226 -22.58 4.84 -12.95
CA ARG A 226 -21.18 5.25 -12.89
C ARG A 226 -20.29 4.02 -12.81
N LEU A 227 -19.14 4.09 -13.47
CA LEU A 227 -18.15 3.02 -13.51
C LEU A 227 -16.79 3.57 -13.09
N LEU A 228 -16.15 2.90 -12.15
CA LEU A 228 -14.74 3.06 -11.85
C LEU A 228 -13.97 1.80 -12.30
N VAL A 229 -12.97 1.99 -13.17
CA VAL A 229 -12.03 0.92 -13.55
C VAL A 229 -10.83 0.96 -12.61
N ALA A 230 -10.77 -0.01 -11.70
CA ALA A 230 -9.76 -0.16 -10.65
C ALA A 230 -9.04 -1.52 -10.75
N THR A 231 -8.84 -2.03 -11.98
CA THR A 231 -8.29 -3.35 -12.28
C THR A 231 -6.81 -3.52 -11.91
N GLY A 232 -6.10 -2.42 -11.65
CA GLY A 232 -4.68 -2.44 -11.33
C GLY A 232 -3.83 -2.81 -12.54
N GLY A 233 -2.93 -3.77 -12.37
CA GLY A 233 -2.02 -4.20 -13.43
C GLY A 233 -1.66 -5.68 -13.31
N ILE A 234 -1.16 -6.22 -14.42
CA ILE A 234 -0.76 -7.61 -14.58
C ILE A 234 0.77 -7.66 -14.67
N PRO A 235 1.45 -8.62 -14.02
CA PRO A 235 2.89 -8.80 -14.17
C PRO A 235 3.28 -9.04 -15.63
N ARG A 236 4.47 -8.58 -16.01
CA ARG A 236 5.01 -8.83 -17.35
C ARG A 236 5.82 -10.12 -17.35
N THR A 237 5.50 -11.02 -18.26
CA THR A 237 6.38 -12.15 -18.57
C THR A 237 7.55 -11.65 -19.43
N PRO A 238 8.82 -11.87 -19.01
CA PRO A 238 9.97 -11.47 -19.80
C PRO A 238 10.04 -12.31 -21.10
N PRO A 239 10.43 -11.72 -22.25
CA PRO A 239 10.52 -12.43 -23.52
C PRO A 239 11.82 -13.25 -23.61
N ILE A 240 11.94 -14.26 -22.75
CA ILE A 240 13.09 -15.17 -22.67
C ILE A 240 12.61 -16.62 -22.75
N SER A 241 13.46 -17.51 -23.23
CA SER A 241 13.20 -18.96 -23.22
C SER A 241 13.08 -19.49 -21.79
N GLY A 242 12.20 -20.47 -21.59
CA GLY A 242 11.98 -21.13 -20.30
C GLY A 242 10.90 -20.49 -19.44
N THR A 243 10.14 -19.52 -19.96
CA THR A 243 8.95 -18.98 -19.27
C THR A 243 7.73 -19.89 -19.38
N GLU A 244 7.80 -20.89 -20.25
CA GLU A 244 6.83 -21.96 -20.46
C GLU A 244 6.97 -23.13 -19.48
N PHE A 245 8.07 -23.21 -18.73
CA PHE A 245 8.32 -24.33 -17.82
C PHE A 245 7.48 -24.22 -16.54
N ASP A 246 7.07 -25.37 -15.99
CA ASP A 246 6.32 -25.49 -14.72
C ASP A 246 6.99 -24.84 -13.50
N GLY A 247 8.26 -24.46 -13.61
CA GLY A 247 9.03 -23.76 -12.57
C GLY A 247 9.05 -22.25 -12.71
N PHE A 248 8.38 -21.68 -13.71
CA PHE A 248 8.29 -20.24 -13.92
C PHE A 248 7.02 -19.68 -13.26
N PHE A 249 7.20 -18.71 -12.35
CA PHE A 249 6.11 -18.11 -11.60
C PHE A 249 6.10 -16.58 -11.75
N LEU A 250 4.90 -16.03 -11.74
CA LEU A 250 4.66 -14.61 -11.48
C LEU A 250 4.24 -14.45 -10.01
N LEU A 251 4.18 -13.21 -9.50
CA LEU A 251 3.70 -12.93 -8.15
C LEU A 251 2.82 -11.67 -8.14
N ARG A 252 1.51 -11.86 -8.05
CA ARG A 252 0.51 -10.78 -7.98
C ARG A 252 -0.73 -11.12 -7.18
N SER A 253 -1.18 -12.37 -7.30
CA SER A 253 -2.41 -12.88 -6.68
C SER A 253 -2.09 -13.83 -5.53
N PHE A 254 -3.12 -14.20 -4.75
CA PHE A 254 -2.96 -15.32 -3.82
C PHE A 254 -2.62 -16.62 -4.55
N ALA A 255 -3.26 -16.89 -5.69
CA ALA A 255 -3.01 -18.10 -6.47
C ALA A 255 -1.52 -18.20 -6.86
N ASP A 256 -0.94 -17.10 -7.35
CA ASP A 256 0.48 -17.03 -7.68
C ASP A 256 1.38 -17.36 -6.47
N ALA A 257 1.07 -16.79 -5.30
CA ALA A 257 1.85 -17.00 -4.08
C ALA A 257 1.72 -18.46 -3.59
N GLU A 258 0.52 -19.04 -3.62
CA GLU A 258 0.28 -20.44 -3.27
C GLU A 258 1.00 -21.40 -4.23
N ASP A 259 0.98 -21.12 -5.53
CA ASP A 259 1.69 -21.90 -6.54
C ASP A 259 3.20 -21.91 -6.25
N ILE A 260 3.78 -20.75 -5.91
CA ILE A 260 5.18 -20.66 -5.47
C ILE A 260 5.40 -21.48 -4.20
N LEU A 261 4.60 -21.24 -3.14
CA LEU A 261 4.72 -21.90 -1.84
C LEU A 261 4.68 -23.43 -1.97
N SER A 262 3.79 -23.97 -2.82
CA SER A 262 3.64 -25.41 -3.07
C SER A 262 4.89 -26.10 -3.62
N ARG A 263 5.84 -25.34 -4.16
CA ARG A 263 7.10 -25.83 -4.71
C ARG A 263 8.29 -25.64 -3.77
N LEU A 264 8.18 -24.79 -2.74
CA LEU A 264 9.35 -24.37 -1.97
C LEU A 264 9.97 -25.49 -1.14
N ASP A 265 9.19 -26.41 -0.58
CA ASP A 265 9.71 -27.50 0.29
C ASP A 265 10.73 -28.42 -0.40
N ARG A 266 10.65 -28.54 -1.73
CA ARG A 266 11.57 -29.33 -2.56
C ARG A 266 12.57 -28.49 -3.35
N THR A 267 12.58 -27.18 -3.14
CA THR A 267 13.38 -26.23 -3.91
C THR A 267 14.63 -25.83 -3.14
N LYS A 268 15.80 -26.11 -3.72
CA LYS A 268 17.09 -25.69 -3.15
C LYS A 268 17.53 -24.31 -3.64
N ARG A 269 17.10 -23.93 -4.85
CA ARG A 269 17.57 -22.75 -5.56
C ARG A 269 16.43 -22.03 -6.26
N VAL A 270 16.37 -20.71 -6.09
CA VAL A 270 15.42 -19.84 -6.79
C VAL A 270 16.18 -18.75 -7.53
N VAL A 271 15.75 -18.47 -8.76
CA VAL A 271 16.20 -17.31 -9.54
C VAL A 271 15.06 -16.30 -9.60
N ILE A 272 15.32 -15.07 -9.15
CA ILE A 272 14.39 -13.95 -9.23
C ILE A 272 14.81 -13.03 -10.37
N ILE A 273 13.90 -12.79 -11.31
CA ILE A 273 14.11 -11.90 -12.45
C ILE A 273 13.52 -10.53 -12.11
N GLY A 274 14.39 -9.59 -11.76
CA GLY A 274 14.05 -8.19 -11.47
C GLY A 274 14.43 -7.75 -10.06
N ALA A 275 15.21 -6.66 -9.96
CA ALA A 275 15.67 -6.06 -8.71
C ALA A 275 14.80 -4.89 -8.22
N GLY A 276 13.50 -4.91 -8.55
CA GLY A 276 12.53 -3.98 -7.97
C GLY A 276 12.21 -4.32 -6.52
N PHE A 277 11.39 -3.50 -5.86
CA PHE A 277 10.98 -3.74 -4.46
C PHE A 277 10.42 -5.14 -4.24
N ILE A 278 9.46 -5.57 -5.07
CA ILE A 278 8.85 -6.92 -4.98
C ILE A 278 9.92 -8.01 -5.08
N GLY A 279 10.84 -7.93 -6.04
CA GLY A 279 11.89 -8.93 -6.20
C GLY A 279 12.85 -8.99 -5.03
N LEU A 280 13.22 -7.84 -4.45
CA LEU A 280 14.10 -7.77 -3.27
C LEU A 280 13.39 -8.26 -2.00
N GLU A 281 12.11 -7.94 -1.83
CA GLU A 281 11.28 -8.44 -0.73
C GLU A 281 11.14 -9.96 -0.82
N SER A 282 10.79 -10.49 -2.00
CA SER A 282 10.69 -11.93 -2.24
C SER A 282 12.03 -12.63 -1.99
N ALA A 283 13.15 -12.04 -2.42
CA ALA A 283 14.48 -12.57 -2.15
C ALA A 283 14.74 -12.68 -0.64
N SER A 284 14.43 -11.62 0.10
CA SER A 284 14.59 -11.59 1.56
C SER A 284 13.68 -12.62 2.25
N ALA A 285 12.42 -12.75 1.84
CA ALA A 285 11.48 -13.71 2.38
C ALA A 285 11.93 -15.17 2.15
N LEU A 286 12.34 -15.50 0.92
CA LEU A 286 12.80 -16.85 0.56
C LEU A 286 14.11 -17.24 1.27
N ARG A 287 15.01 -16.28 1.53
CA ARG A 287 16.23 -16.53 2.31
C ARG A 287 15.94 -16.96 3.75
N LYS A 288 14.83 -16.54 4.35
CA LYS A 288 14.40 -17.01 5.68
C LYS A 288 14.05 -18.50 5.70
N ARG A 289 13.86 -19.12 4.52
CA ARG A 289 13.52 -20.54 4.35
C ARG A 289 14.72 -21.41 3.97
N ASP A 290 15.94 -20.89 4.16
CA ASP A 290 17.21 -21.54 3.81
C ASP A 290 17.35 -21.93 2.33
N ILE A 291 16.63 -21.22 1.44
CA ILE A 291 16.72 -21.40 -0.01
C ILE A 291 17.86 -20.54 -0.55
N GLU A 292 18.69 -21.08 -1.44
CA GLU A 292 19.70 -20.29 -2.17
C GLU A 292 19.01 -19.41 -3.21
N VAL A 293 19.19 -18.09 -3.13
CA VAL A 293 18.50 -17.11 -4.00
C VAL A 293 19.50 -16.39 -4.89
N HIS A 294 19.25 -16.43 -6.20
CA HIS A 294 19.96 -15.65 -7.21
C HIS A 294 19.04 -14.55 -7.72
N LEU A 295 19.51 -13.31 -7.73
CA LEU A 295 18.74 -12.17 -8.23
C LEU A 295 19.39 -11.65 -9.51
N VAL A 296 18.64 -11.66 -10.60
CA VAL A 296 19.08 -11.24 -11.93
C VAL A 296 18.33 -9.98 -12.33
N ALA A 297 19.05 -8.92 -12.69
CA ALA A 297 18.46 -7.68 -13.17
C ALA A 297 19.41 -6.94 -14.13
N PRO A 298 18.88 -6.07 -15.01
CA PRO A 298 19.71 -5.14 -15.75
C PRO A 298 20.53 -4.27 -14.78
N GLY A 299 21.84 -4.17 -14.98
CA GLY A 299 22.81 -3.59 -14.02
C GLY A 299 22.64 -2.12 -13.60
N CYS A 300 21.52 -1.46 -13.91
CA CYS A 300 21.22 -0.07 -13.54
C CYS A 300 19.91 0.11 -12.75
N ILE A 301 19.15 -0.95 -12.46
CA ILE A 301 17.83 -0.82 -11.84
C ILE A 301 17.93 -1.18 -10.35
N PHE A 302 18.26 -0.17 -9.54
CA PHE A 302 18.07 -0.23 -8.09
C PHE A 302 17.14 0.89 -7.63
N PRO A 303 16.15 0.60 -6.77
CA PRO A 303 15.16 1.59 -6.35
C PRO A 303 15.73 2.72 -5.48
N PHE A 304 16.91 2.53 -4.88
CA PHE A 304 17.55 3.52 -4.02
C PHE A 304 18.34 4.54 -4.84
N ARG A 305 17.90 5.79 -4.93
CA ARG A 305 18.74 6.89 -5.43
C ARG A 305 19.84 7.23 -4.40
N GLY A 306 21.01 7.70 -4.85
CA GLY A 306 22.05 8.28 -3.98
C GLY A 306 23.10 7.33 -3.39
N HIS A 307 23.00 6.00 -3.56
CA HIS A 307 24.05 5.05 -3.15
C HIS A 307 24.82 4.55 -4.38
N SER A 308 26.12 4.29 -4.23
CA SER A 308 26.92 3.73 -5.32
C SER A 308 26.42 2.33 -5.69
N ARG A 309 26.70 1.85 -6.91
CA ARG A 309 26.33 0.48 -7.30
C ARG A 309 26.95 -0.55 -6.35
N ARG A 310 28.22 -0.33 -5.99
CA ARG A 310 28.99 -1.19 -5.10
C ARG A 310 28.34 -1.33 -3.72
N ASP A 311 27.93 -0.22 -3.10
CA ASP A 311 27.30 -0.26 -1.77
C ASP A 311 26.00 -1.08 -1.77
N LYS A 312 25.25 -1.01 -2.87
CA LYS A 312 23.98 -1.76 -3.03
C LYS A 312 24.23 -3.24 -3.28
N GLU A 313 25.20 -3.56 -4.12
CA GLU A 313 25.62 -4.94 -4.40
C GLU A 313 26.19 -5.61 -3.14
N GLU A 314 27.05 -4.92 -2.39
CA GLU A 314 27.59 -5.40 -1.11
C GLU A 314 26.48 -5.63 -0.09
N ARG A 315 25.48 -4.75 0.00
CA ARG A 315 24.34 -4.91 0.92
C ARG A 315 23.46 -6.13 0.57
N ILE A 316 23.23 -6.39 -0.72
CA ILE A 316 22.42 -7.55 -1.16
C ILE A 316 23.21 -8.85 -1.02
N ASN A 317 24.47 -8.86 -1.48
CA ASN A 317 25.34 -10.02 -1.35
C ASN A 317 25.59 -10.36 0.14
N GLY A 318 25.69 -9.35 1.00
CA GLY A 318 25.79 -9.51 2.46
C GLY A 318 24.55 -10.14 3.12
N GLN A 319 23.44 -10.30 2.40
CA GLN A 319 22.24 -11.04 2.83
C GLN A 319 22.19 -12.48 2.28
N ASN A 320 23.33 -13.01 1.79
CA ASN A 320 23.43 -14.30 1.10
C ASN A 320 22.53 -14.40 -0.15
N ILE A 321 22.27 -13.27 -0.81
CA ILE A 321 21.58 -13.22 -2.10
C ILE A 321 22.66 -13.03 -3.18
N ALA A 322 22.82 -14.00 -4.08
CA ALA A 322 23.77 -13.86 -5.18
C ALA A 322 23.20 -12.90 -6.23
N PHE A 323 23.62 -11.63 -6.22
CA PHE A 323 23.23 -10.68 -7.23
C PHE A 323 24.10 -10.82 -8.49
N ARG A 324 23.47 -11.07 -9.63
CA ARG A 324 24.14 -11.18 -10.94
C ARG A 324 23.68 -10.03 -11.84
N PRO A 325 24.44 -8.92 -11.93
CA PRO A 325 24.14 -7.86 -12.88
C PRO A 325 24.50 -8.36 -14.29
N GLU A 326 23.51 -8.79 -15.07
CA GLU A 326 23.75 -9.12 -16.47
C GLU A 326 23.71 -7.86 -17.34
N ARG A 327 24.69 -7.75 -18.25
CA ARG A 327 24.59 -6.87 -19.43
C ARG A 327 23.68 -7.55 -20.45
N TYR A 328 22.39 -7.60 -20.16
CA TYR A 328 21.42 -7.99 -21.17
C TYR A 328 21.47 -6.97 -22.33
N ARG A 329 22.01 -7.36 -23.48
CA ARG A 329 21.97 -6.60 -24.74
C ARG A 329 20.68 -6.88 -25.53
N GLY A 330 19.58 -7.19 -24.87
CA GLY A 330 18.28 -7.18 -25.54
C GLY A 330 17.77 -5.76 -25.65
N ARG A 331 17.22 -5.41 -26.82
CA ARG A 331 16.52 -4.14 -27.02
C ARG A 331 15.34 -4.09 -26.05
N TYR A 332 15.48 -3.31 -24.98
CA TYR A 332 14.32 -2.74 -24.33
C TYR A 332 13.75 -1.72 -25.31
N ASP A 333 12.72 -2.08 -26.07
CA ASP A 333 11.84 -1.06 -26.63
C ASP A 333 11.23 -0.33 -25.43
N HIS A 334 11.75 0.86 -25.14
CA HIS A 334 11.12 1.78 -24.21
C HIS A 334 9.65 1.94 -24.63
N CYS A 335 8.77 1.96 -23.64
CA CYS A 335 7.34 2.19 -23.82
C CYS A 335 7.12 3.43 -24.70
N ARG A 336 6.82 3.21 -25.99
CA ARG A 336 6.54 4.30 -26.92
C ARG A 336 5.09 4.72 -26.68
N HIS A 337 4.89 5.82 -25.96
CA HIS A 337 3.57 6.45 -25.91
C HIS A 337 3.30 7.11 -27.26
N ARG A 338 2.21 6.69 -27.94
CA ARG A 338 1.61 7.48 -29.01
C ARG A 338 0.84 8.62 -28.36
N ASN A 339 1.19 9.86 -28.70
CA ASN A 339 0.28 10.98 -28.56
C ASN A 339 -0.78 10.94 -29.67
N SER A 340 -1.90 11.63 -29.43
CA SER A 340 -3.12 11.64 -30.27
C SER A 340 -2.94 12.15 -31.70
N THR A 341 -1.74 12.56 -32.10
CA THR A 341 -1.41 13.10 -33.42
C THR A 341 -0.41 12.25 -34.23
N GLY A 342 0.01 11.08 -33.72
CA GLY A 342 0.68 10.07 -34.54
C GLY A 342 2.16 10.30 -34.89
N SER A 343 2.87 11.27 -34.30
CA SER A 343 4.31 11.49 -34.54
C SER A 343 5.20 10.85 -33.47
N TRP A 344 6.28 10.18 -33.88
CA TRP A 344 7.27 9.58 -32.98
C TRP A 344 8.20 10.64 -32.35
N ILE A 345 8.39 10.61 -31.02
CA ILE A 345 9.43 11.39 -30.34
C ILE A 345 10.61 10.45 -30.03
N SER A 346 11.74 10.65 -30.69
CA SER A 346 12.99 9.92 -30.42
C SER A 346 13.73 10.53 -29.24
N GLY A 347 13.76 9.84 -28.09
CA GLY A 347 14.68 10.16 -26.99
C GLY A 347 16.07 9.62 -27.28
N GLY A 348 17.09 10.48 -27.29
CA GLY A 348 18.46 10.18 -27.70
C GLY A 348 19.16 9.09 -26.87
N GLU A 349 20.01 8.32 -27.56
CA GLU A 349 20.85 7.25 -27.01
C GLU A 349 21.86 7.79 -25.99
N ARG A 350 21.92 7.17 -24.81
CA ARG A 350 23.09 7.26 -23.93
C ARG A 350 23.65 5.87 -23.70
N THR A 351 24.70 5.54 -24.44
CA THR A 351 25.57 4.39 -24.17
C THR A 351 26.41 4.65 -22.92
N CYS A 352 26.28 3.81 -21.90
CA CYS A 352 27.23 3.80 -20.77
C CYS A 352 28.54 3.15 -21.23
N GLY A 353 29.56 3.99 -21.53
CA GLY A 353 30.93 3.55 -21.80
C GLY A 353 31.67 3.11 -20.53
N ASN A 354 32.54 2.11 -20.68
CA ASN A 354 33.47 1.64 -19.65
C ASN A 354 34.50 2.74 -19.33
N GLY A 355 34.66 3.10 -18.06
CA GLY A 355 35.80 3.88 -17.58
C GLY A 355 36.72 2.97 -16.76
N SER A 356 37.73 2.40 -17.41
CA SER A 356 38.89 1.82 -16.75
C SER A 356 39.83 2.94 -16.30
N ASP A 357 40.34 2.76 -15.09
CA ASP A 357 41.38 3.52 -14.42
C ASP A 357 42.51 3.99 -15.36
N SER A 358 42.66 5.30 -15.54
CA SER A 358 43.93 5.90 -15.94
C SER A 358 44.01 7.31 -15.34
N ARG A 359 45.02 7.50 -14.51
CA ARG A 359 45.40 8.76 -13.91
C ARG A 359 45.96 9.68 -14.99
N GLU A 360 45.24 10.75 -15.33
CA GLU A 360 45.87 11.94 -15.89
C GLU A 360 45.37 13.18 -15.14
N ARG A 361 46.31 13.82 -14.44
CA ARG A 361 46.16 15.16 -13.87
C ARG A 361 46.26 16.17 -15.02
N VAL A 362 45.28 17.04 -15.18
CA VAL A 362 45.43 18.33 -15.90
C VAL A 362 44.65 19.41 -15.12
N PRO A 363 45.19 20.64 -15.00
CA PRO A 363 45.03 21.47 -13.80
C PRO A 363 43.83 22.42 -13.83
N ALA A 364 43.51 22.94 -12.64
CA ALA A 364 42.55 23.99 -12.41
C ALA A 364 42.92 25.27 -13.18
N ASP A 365 41.98 25.81 -13.95
CA ASP A 365 42.01 27.20 -14.34
C ASP A 365 40.64 27.88 -14.18
N ARG A 366 40.71 29.10 -13.68
CA ARG A 366 39.61 29.97 -13.28
C ARG A 366 39.01 30.69 -14.51
N LYS A 367 37.77 31.15 -14.31
CA LYS A 367 37.04 32.21 -15.05
C LYS A 367 36.31 31.77 -16.33
N ARG A 368 34.97 31.83 -16.31
CA ARG A 368 34.17 32.99 -16.81
C ARG A 368 32.66 32.77 -16.63
N LYS A 369 32.00 33.84 -16.19
CA LYS A 369 30.54 34.07 -16.19
C LYS A 369 29.95 34.08 -17.61
N ARG A 370 28.70 33.61 -17.75
CA ARG A 370 27.55 34.12 -18.58
C ARG A 370 26.41 33.09 -18.40
N LEU A 371 25.30 33.36 -17.69
CA LEU A 371 24.09 34.16 -17.98
C LEU A 371 23.29 33.77 -19.24
N CYS A 372 21.96 33.69 -19.01
CA CYS A 372 20.80 33.38 -19.89
C CYS A 372 20.51 31.88 -20.10
N GLY A 373 19.31 31.35 -19.89
CA GLY A 373 18.00 31.96 -19.70
C GLY A 373 17.01 31.44 -20.76
N ARG A 374 16.21 30.44 -20.40
CA ARG A 374 14.76 30.28 -20.63
C ARG A 374 14.34 28.88 -20.19
#